data_AF-A0A936LJ29-F1
#
_entry.id   AF-A0A936LJ29-F1
#
_cell.length_a   1.000
_cell.length_b   1.000
_cell.length_c   1.000
_cell.angle_alpha   90.00
_cell.angle_beta   90.00
_cell.angle_gamma   90.00
#
_symmetry.space_group_name_H-M   'P 1'
#
loop_
_entity.id
_entity.type
_entity.pdbx_description
1 polymer ?
#
loop_
_entity_poly.entity_id
_entity_poly.type
_entity_poly.pdbx_seq_one_letter_code
_entity_poly.pdbx_strand_id
1 'polypeptide(L)'
;MEQKGSGGPAAESIQTTSVAKPPQPSTTAAAAGESLPPLRARLAAHIDSLANAGGTNSRVVFTRGNQWSVGYIFRQLHALRVAVRLDTFGTPRRNGKDGRLANVVAVVPGATDSVVILCAHLDASASRDPGWKARWETAPAPGATDNASGIAALIEVVRKVAAAQPRYTLIALPAMPKKKS
;
A
#
# COMPACT_ATOMS: atom_id res chain seq x y z
N MET A 1 28.14 9.17 48.71
CA MET A 1 27.06 8.33 48.14
C MET A 1 27.01 8.64 46.65
N GLU A 2 27.73 7.85 45.87
CA GLU A 2 27.71 7.92 44.40
C GLU A 2 26.38 7.35 43.91
N GLN A 3 25.66 8.07 43.05
CA GLN A 3 24.65 7.46 42.19
C GLN A 3 25.11 7.53 40.73
N LYS A 4 25.24 6.32 40.19
CA LYS A 4 25.53 5.96 38.81
C LYS A 4 24.38 6.39 37.90
N GLY A 5 24.73 6.66 36.64
CA GLY A 5 23.81 7.20 35.64
C GLY A 5 22.77 6.23 35.09
N SER A 6 21.83 6.81 34.37
CA SER A 6 21.11 6.16 33.27
C SER A 6 20.98 7.18 32.13
N GLY A 7 21.95 7.17 31.22
CA GLY A 7 21.82 7.88 29.95
C GLY A 7 20.66 7.28 29.16
N GLY A 8 19.65 8.09 28.88
CA GLY A 8 18.61 7.72 27.93
C GLY A 8 19.22 7.57 26.53
N PRO A 9 18.71 6.66 25.68
CA PRO A 9 19.22 6.54 24.33
C PRO A 9 18.92 7.84 23.58
N ALA A 10 19.98 8.46 23.07
CA ALA A 10 19.90 9.57 22.14
C ALA A 10 19.05 9.17 20.93
N ALA A 11 18.17 10.06 20.49
CA ALA A 11 17.48 9.90 19.22
C ALA A 11 18.53 9.77 18.10
N GLU A 12 18.63 8.58 17.51
CA GLU A 12 19.50 8.35 16.36
C GLU A 12 19.04 9.25 15.21
N SER A 13 19.91 10.21 14.89
CA SER A 13 19.82 11.08 13.73
C SER A 13 19.80 10.22 12.47
N ILE A 14 18.71 10.31 11.71
CA ILE A 14 18.56 9.64 10.41
C ILE A 14 19.64 10.16 9.47
N GLN A 15 20.67 9.36 9.23
CA GLN A 15 21.62 9.60 8.15
C GLN A 15 20.94 9.26 6.83
N THR A 16 20.61 10.30 6.06
CA THR A 16 20.18 10.17 4.67
C THR A 16 21.36 9.70 3.84
N THR A 17 21.41 8.41 3.49
CA THR A 17 22.34 7.92 2.47
C THR A 17 21.93 8.50 1.13
N SER A 18 22.73 9.43 0.60
CA SER A 18 22.56 10.02 -0.72
C SER A 18 22.70 8.94 -1.79
N VAL A 19 21.60 8.60 -2.46
CA VAL A 19 21.62 7.77 -3.67
C VAL A 19 22.14 8.63 -4.82
N ALA A 20 23.18 8.16 -5.51
CA ALA A 20 23.78 8.86 -6.65
C ALA A 20 22.75 9.14 -7.75
N LYS A 21 22.84 10.35 -8.33
CA LYS A 21 21.99 10.84 -9.43
C LYS A 21 22.12 9.92 -10.66
N PRO A 22 21.03 9.28 -11.13
CA PRO A 22 21.07 8.49 -12.35
C PRO A 22 21.30 9.38 -13.59
N PRO A 23 21.95 8.86 -14.65
CA PRO A 23 22.14 9.59 -15.90
C PRO A 23 20.79 10.00 -16.51
N GLN A 24 20.76 11.20 -17.10
CA GLN A 24 19.57 11.77 -17.74
C GLN A 24 19.02 10.85 -18.85
N PRO A 25 17.71 10.61 -18.94
CA PRO A 25 17.13 9.87 -20.06
C PRO A 25 17.22 10.69 -21.35
N SER A 26 17.76 10.06 -22.39
CA SER A 26 17.69 10.51 -23.77
C SER A 26 16.24 10.55 -24.26
N THR A 27 15.90 11.60 -25.01
CA THR A 27 14.56 12.00 -25.45
C THR A 27 13.93 11.09 -26.51
N THR A 28 13.79 9.80 -26.24
CA THR A 28 13.02 8.88 -27.12
C THR A 28 12.18 7.91 -26.30
N ALA A 29 11.27 8.44 -25.47
CA ALA A 29 10.21 7.63 -24.88
C ALA A 29 9.07 7.46 -25.89
N ALA A 30 9.24 6.54 -26.84
CA ALA A 30 8.12 6.04 -27.63
C ALA A 30 7.20 5.26 -26.70
N ALA A 31 6.17 5.94 -26.18
CA ALA A 31 5.12 5.34 -25.38
C ALA A 31 4.24 4.43 -26.25
N ALA A 32 4.71 3.22 -26.53
CA ALA A 32 3.84 2.15 -27.01
C ALA A 32 2.90 1.75 -25.85
N GLY A 33 1.71 2.36 -25.83
CA GLY A 33 0.63 1.98 -24.92
C GLY A 33 0.35 0.48 -25.05
N GLU A 34 0.23 -0.21 -23.93
CA GLU A 34 -0.15 -1.62 -23.96
C GLU A 34 -1.60 -1.77 -24.39
N SER A 35 -1.91 -2.82 -25.16
CA SER A 35 -3.28 -3.11 -25.54
C SER A 35 -4.17 -3.32 -24.30
N LEU A 36 -5.44 -2.93 -24.41
CA LEU A 36 -6.38 -3.01 -23.29
C LEU A 36 -6.61 -4.43 -22.75
N PRO A 37 -6.62 -5.52 -23.54
CA PRO A 37 -6.92 -6.85 -23.00
C PRO A 37 -5.91 -7.38 -21.98
N PRO A 38 -4.58 -7.33 -22.21
CA PRO A 38 -3.58 -7.67 -21.19
C PRO A 38 -3.69 -6.85 -19.90
N LEU A 39 -3.98 -5.54 -20.01
CA LEU A 39 -4.20 -4.69 -18.85
C LEU A 39 -5.43 -5.13 -18.06
N ARG A 40 -6.56 -5.39 -18.73
CA ARG A 40 -7.78 -5.89 -18.09
C ARG A 40 -7.55 -7.21 -17.35
N ALA A 41 -6.80 -8.13 -17.95
CA ALA A 41 -6.48 -9.42 -17.33
C ALA A 41 -5.66 -9.25 -16.04
N ARG A 42 -4.65 -8.37 -16.02
CA ARG A 42 -3.86 -8.11 -14.80
C ARG A 42 -4.67 -7.39 -13.72
N LEU A 43 -5.48 -6.40 -14.11
CA LEU A 43 -6.39 -5.73 -13.18
C LEU A 43 -7.35 -6.74 -12.53
N ALA A 44 -7.98 -7.61 -13.33
CA ALA A 44 -8.86 -8.66 -12.84
C ALA A 44 -8.13 -9.60 -11.86
N ALA A 45 -6.92 -10.07 -12.21
CA ALA A 45 -6.13 -10.94 -11.34
C ALA A 45 -5.81 -10.30 -9.97
N HIS A 46 -5.50 -9.00 -9.93
CA HIS A 46 -5.30 -8.28 -8.68
C HIS A 46 -6.60 -8.14 -7.88
N ILE A 47 -7.70 -7.78 -8.55
CA ILE A 47 -9.02 -7.65 -7.92
C ILE A 47 -9.44 -8.97 -7.30
N ASP A 48 -9.32 -10.09 -8.04
CA ASP A 48 -9.69 -11.42 -7.57
C ASP A 48 -8.82 -11.87 -6.39
N SER A 49 -7.50 -11.67 -6.48
CA SER A 49 -6.57 -11.99 -5.39
C SER A 49 -6.91 -11.23 -4.11
N LEU A 50 -7.17 -9.93 -4.24
CA LEU A 50 -7.51 -9.06 -3.12
C LEU A 50 -8.90 -9.39 -2.58
N ALA A 51 -9.89 -9.69 -3.43
CA ALA A 51 -11.23 -10.06 -3.03
C ALA A 51 -11.25 -11.38 -2.26
N ASN A 52 -10.48 -12.37 -2.72
CA ASN A 52 -10.28 -13.64 -2.03
C ASN A 52 -9.52 -13.47 -0.70
N ALA A 53 -8.61 -12.49 -0.60
CA ALA A 53 -7.89 -12.13 0.62
C ALA A 53 -7.26 -13.35 1.34
N GLY A 54 -6.57 -14.20 0.58
CA GLY A 54 -5.96 -15.43 1.11
C GLY A 54 -6.97 -16.49 1.59
N GLY A 55 -8.16 -16.53 1.01
CA GLY A 55 -9.24 -17.48 1.33
C GLY A 55 -10.21 -17.01 2.40
N THR A 56 -10.03 -15.80 2.94
CA THR A 56 -10.92 -15.25 3.98
C THR A 56 -12.10 -14.46 3.40
N ASN A 57 -12.05 -14.11 2.11
CA ASN A 57 -13.04 -13.27 1.43
C ASN A 57 -13.33 -11.95 2.14
N SER A 58 -12.37 -11.41 2.89
CA SER A 58 -12.55 -10.21 3.70
C SER A 58 -11.23 -9.51 3.95
N ARG A 59 -11.20 -8.18 3.78
CA ARG A 59 -10.04 -7.32 4.11
C ARG A 59 -10.32 -6.38 5.27
N VAL A 60 -11.25 -6.75 6.14
CA VAL A 60 -11.63 -5.93 7.28
C VAL A 60 -10.43 -5.80 8.21
N VAL A 61 -10.17 -4.59 8.70
CA VAL A 61 -9.01 -4.32 9.56
C VAL A 61 -8.92 -5.30 10.74
N PHE A 62 -7.70 -5.65 11.15
CA PHE A 62 -7.42 -6.65 12.21
C PHE A 62 -7.81 -8.11 11.91
N THR A 63 -8.23 -8.43 10.69
CA THR A 63 -8.42 -9.82 10.26
C THR A 63 -7.19 -10.38 9.56
N ARG A 64 -7.10 -11.72 9.48
CA ARG A 64 -6.08 -12.43 8.71
C ARG A 64 -6.06 -12.01 7.24
N GLY A 65 -7.24 -11.80 6.65
CA GLY A 65 -7.35 -11.39 5.25
C GLY A 65 -6.76 -10.01 4.99
N ASN A 66 -6.97 -9.05 5.91
CA ASN A 66 -6.32 -7.75 5.82
C ASN A 66 -4.79 -7.84 5.88
N GLN A 67 -4.26 -8.61 6.85
CA GLN A 67 -2.81 -8.83 6.97
C GLN A 67 -2.23 -9.50 5.71
N TRP A 68 -2.94 -10.50 5.18
CA TRP A 68 -2.56 -11.16 3.94
C TRP A 68 -2.53 -10.18 2.77
N SER A 69 -3.52 -9.29 2.66
CA SER A 69 -3.60 -8.29 1.61
C SER A 69 -2.48 -7.24 1.68
N VAL A 70 -2.09 -6.78 2.88
CA VAL A 70 -0.90 -5.93 3.06
C VAL A 70 0.34 -6.63 2.48
N GLY A 71 0.54 -7.90 2.84
CA GLY A 71 1.66 -8.69 2.33
C GLY A 71 1.59 -8.92 0.81
N TYR A 72 0.40 -9.17 0.26
CA TYR A 72 0.19 -9.30 -1.18
C TYR A 72 0.61 -8.03 -1.91
N ILE A 73 0.08 -6.87 -1.50
CA ILE A 73 0.36 -5.56 -2.11
C ILE A 73 1.86 -5.24 -2.03
N PHE A 74 2.47 -5.45 -0.86
CA PHE A 74 3.91 -5.28 -0.69
C PHE A 74 4.69 -6.12 -1.70
N ARG A 75 4.38 -7.41 -1.83
CA ARG A 75 5.07 -8.30 -2.79
C ARG A 75 4.87 -7.88 -4.24
N GLN A 76 3.65 -7.49 -4.63
CA GLN A 76 3.36 -7.04 -6.00
C GLN A 76 4.18 -5.80 -6.35
N LEU A 77 4.20 -4.79 -5.47
CA LEU A 77 4.96 -3.56 -5.69
C LEU A 77 6.48 -3.82 -5.63
N HIS A 78 6.95 -4.62 -4.67
CA HIS A 78 8.37 -4.94 -4.53
C HIS A 78 8.91 -5.72 -5.74
N ALA A 79 8.09 -6.58 -6.36
CA ALA A 79 8.45 -7.28 -7.60
C ALA A 79 8.71 -6.33 -8.78
N LEU A 80 8.20 -5.10 -8.73
CA LEU A 80 8.47 -4.06 -9.72
C LEU A 80 9.83 -3.38 -9.53
N ARG A 81 10.62 -3.79 -8.53
CA ARG A 81 11.95 -3.25 -8.20
C ARG A 81 11.95 -1.75 -7.87
N VAL A 82 10.84 -1.26 -7.31
CA VAL A 82 10.73 0.09 -6.75
C VAL A 82 10.98 0.04 -5.24
N ALA A 83 11.27 1.18 -4.61
CA ALA A 83 11.43 1.23 -3.16
C ALA A 83 10.06 1.04 -2.50
N VAL A 84 9.90 0.00 -1.66
CA VAL A 84 8.65 -0.29 -0.95
C VAL A 84 8.91 -0.44 0.53
N ARG A 85 8.09 0.22 1.35
CA ARG A 85 8.13 0.10 2.82
C ARG A 85 6.73 -0.02 3.41
N LEU A 86 6.66 -0.59 4.60
CA LEU A 86 5.45 -0.53 5.43
C LEU A 86 5.52 0.72 6.32
N ASP A 87 4.41 1.44 6.36
CA ASP A 87 4.22 2.55 7.31
C ASP A 87 3.21 2.11 8.36
N THR A 88 3.72 1.67 9.51
CA THR A 88 2.91 1.04 10.55
C THR A 88 2.48 2.04 11.61
N PHE A 89 1.25 1.91 12.09
CA PHE A 89 0.69 2.79 13.12
C PHE A 89 -0.27 2.01 14.02
N GLY A 90 -0.33 2.42 15.29
CA GLY A 90 -1.38 1.95 16.21
C GLY A 90 -2.67 2.72 15.95
N THR A 91 -3.82 2.08 16.13
CA THR A 91 -5.09 2.79 16.22
C THR A 91 -5.78 2.47 17.54
N PRO A 92 -6.64 3.38 18.03
CA PRO A 92 -7.57 3.03 19.10
C PRO A 92 -8.45 1.83 18.72
N ARG A 93 -8.98 1.17 19.74
CA ARG A 93 -9.83 -0.02 19.65
C ARG A 93 -10.95 0.12 18.62
N ARG A 94 -10.98 -0.77 17.61
CA ARG A 94 -12.13 -0.90 16.69
C ARG A 94 -12.80 -2.24 16.96
N ASN A 95 -14.11 -2.19 17.24
CA ASN A 95 -14.91 -3.39 17.52
C ASN A 95 -14.29 -4.32 18.58
N GLY A 96 -13.69 -3.75 19.63
CA GLY A 96 -13.08 -4.52 20.71
C GLY A 96 -11.65 -5.01 20.45
N LYS A 97 -11.09 -4.81 19.25
CA LYS A 97 -9.69 -5.15 18.93
C LYS A 97 -8.80 -3.92 18.83
N ASP A 98 -7.65 -4.02 19.48
CA ASP A 98 -6.50 -3.15 19.29
C ASP A 98 -5.48 -3.86 18.39
N GLY A 99 -4.70 -3.09 17.65
CA GLY A 99 -3.65 -3.66 16.82
C GLY A 99 -2.85 -2.61 16.06
N ARG A 100 -1.78 -3.06 15.43
CA ARG A 100 -1.04 -2.26 14.46
C ARG A 100 -1.62 -2.47 13.08
N LEU A 101 -1.85 -1.38 12.38
CA LEU A 101 -2.18 -1.37 10.96
C LEU A 101 -0.94 -0.93 10.18
N ALA A 102 -0.95 -1.18 8.88
CA ALA A 102 0.14 -0.79 7.99
C ALA A 102 -0.42 -0.23 6.69
N ASN A 103 0.07 0.95 6.30
CA ASN A 103 0.02 1.34 4.90
C ASN A 103 1.16 0.66 4.15
N VAL A 104 1.00 0.48 2.84
CA VAL A 104 2.11 0.15 1.95
C VAL A 104 2.50 1.42 1.22
N VAL A 105 3.79 1.74 1.16
CA VAL A 105 4.31 2.93 0.49
C VAL A 105 5.30 2.46 -0.57
N ALA A 106 4.99 2.68 -1.84
CA ALA A 106 5.93 2.50 -2.94
C ALA A 106 6.37 3.85 -3.51
N VAL A 107 7.66 3.99 -3.80
CA VAL A 107 8.25 5.22 -4.32
C VAL A 107 8.93 4.92 -5.65
N VAL A 108 8.49 5.61 -6.70
CA VAL A 108 9.18 5.66 -8.00
C VAL A 108 9.86 7.02 -8.08
N PRO A 109 11.20 7.09 -8.04
CA PRO A 109 11.91 8.37 -8.11
C PRO A 109 11.67 9.03 -9.47
N GLY A 110 11.45 10.34 -9.43
CA GLY A 110 11.41 11.18 -10.62
C GLY A 110 12.68 12.00 -10.81
N ALA A 111 12.77 12.70 -11.93
CA ALA A 111 13.89 13.59 -12.25
C ALA A 111 13.88 14.92 -11.46
N THR A 112 12.81 15.21 -10.71
CA THR A 112 12.61 16.47 -9.98
C THR A 112 12.13 16.20 -8.55
N ASP A 113 12.23 17.22 -7.69
CA ASP A 113 11.78 17.15 -6.29
C ASP A 113 10.26 17.21 -6.12
N SER A 114 9.51 17.45 -7.20
CA SER A 114 8.05 17.47 -7.17
C SER A 114 7.49 16.05 -7.08
N VAL A 115 6.44 15.90 -6.26
CA VAL A 115 5.83 14.62 -5.92
C VAL A 115 4.37 14.56 -6.38
N VAL A 116 3.98 13.43 -6.94
CA VAL A 116 2.58 13.04 -7.16
C VAL A 116 2.27 11.89 -6.21
N ILE A 117 1.19 12.02 -5.45
CA ILE A 117 0.73 10.95 -4.53
C ILE A 117 -0.54 10.32 -5.11
N LEU A 118 -0.51 9.01 -5.35
CA LEU A 118 -1.67 8.21 -5.75
C LEU A 118 -2.09 7.31 -4.59
N CYS A 119 -3.32 7.45 -4.12
CA CYS A 119 -3.84 6.71 -2.96
C CYS A 119 -4.95 5.74 -3.37
N ALA A 120 -5.06 4.64 -2.64
CA ALA A 120 -6.21 3.73 -2.66
C ALA A 120 -6.47 3.18 -1.26
N HIS A 121 -7.72 2.96 -0.89
CA HIS A 121 -8.05 2.33 0.39
C HIS A 121 -7.74 0.83 0.36
N LEU A 122 -7.16 0.28 1.42
CA LEU A 122 -6.77 -1.13 1.51
C LEU A 122 -7.91 -2.01 2.03
N ASP A 123 -8.59 -1.52 3.06
CA ASP A 123 -9.61 -2.28 3.76
C ASP A 123 -10.91 -2.42 2.96
N ALA A 124 -11.74 -3.35 3.44
CA ALA A 124 -13.10 -3.53 2.98
C ALA A 124 -14.00 -3.67 4.21
N SER A 125 -15.30 -3.43 4.04
CA SER A 125 -16.27 -3.60 5.12
C SER A 125 -17.63 -3.99 4.54
N ALA A 126 -18.31 -4.90 5.24
CA ALA A 126 -19.72 -5.19 5.02
C ALA A 126 -20.59 -4.49 6.09
N SER A 127 -20.23 -3.27 6.48
CA SER A 127 -20.90 -2.54 7.58
C SER A 127 -22.39 -2.23 7.36
N ARG A 128 -22.85 -2.34 6.11
CA ARG A 128 -24.25 -2.18 5.71
C ARG A 128 -25.04 -3.48 5.79
N ASP A 129 -24.39 -4.62 5.99
CA ASP A 129 -25.06 -5.91 6.07
C ASP A 129 -25.72 -6.12 7.44
N PRO A 130 -26.91 -6.73 7.49
CA PRO A 130 -27.54 -7.11 8.75
C PRO A 130 -26.62 -7.99 9.61
N GLY A 131 -26.59 -7.68 10.91
CA GLY A 131 -25.79 -8.43 11.89
C GLY A 131 -24.27 -8.17 11.82
N TRP A 132 -23.79 -7.27 10.93
CA TRP A 132 -22.36 -6.97 10.77
C TRP A 132 -21.60 -6.81 12.09
N LYS A 133 -22.12 -6.00 13.01
CA LYS A 133 -21.45 -5.70 14.29
C LYS A 133 -21.13 -6.95 15.11
N ALA A 134 -21.95 -7.99 15.04
CA ALA A 134 -21.77 -9.22 15.80
C ALA A 134 -20.81 -10.21 15.12
N ARG A 135 -20.60 -10.09 13.80
CA ARG A 135 -19.91 -11.10 12.98
C ARG A 135 -18.81 -10.55 12.08
N TRP A 136 -18.37 -9.32 12.33
CA TRP A 136 -17.47 -8.57 11.44
C TRP A 136 -16.14 -9.27 11.16
N GLU A 137 -15.67 -10.13 12.07
CA GLU A 137 -14.39 -10.83 11.95
C GLU A 137 -14.39 -11.92 10.89
N THR A 138 -15.57 -12.50 10.62
CA THR A 138 -15.74 -13.67 9.75
C THR A 138 -16.72 -13.40 8.61
N ALA A 139 -17.49 -12.32 8.67
CA ALA A 139 -18.36 -11.92 7.58
C ALA A 139 -17.55 -11.64 6.31
N PRO A 140 -18.00 -12.16 5.16
CA PRO A 140 -17.38 -11.85 3.89
C PRO A 140 -17.53 -10.36 3.61
N ALA A 141 -16.43 -9.74 3.22
CA ALA A 141 -16.35 -8.37 2.74
C ALA A 141 -15.33 -8.33 1.60
N PRO A 142 -15.66 -8.96 0.46
CA PRO A 142 -14.69 -9.17 -0.62
C PRO A 142 -14.21 -7.84 -1.20
N GLY A 143 -15.06 -6.81 -1.23
CA GLY A 143 -14.64 -5.46 -1.59
C GLY A 143 -13.92 -5.37 -2.94
N ALA A 144 -14.42 -6.07 -3.97
CA ALA A 144 -13.82 -6.08 -5.30
C ALA A 144 -13.79 -4.67 -5.91
N THR A 145 -14.92 -3.96 -5.83
CA THR A 145 -15.01 -2.55 -6.24
C THR A 145 -14.48 -1.62 -5.14
N ASP A 146 -14.96 -1.77 -3.90
CA ASP A 146 -14.62 -0.99 -2.71
C ASP A 146 -13.80 -1.89 -1.75
N ASN A 147 -12.47 -1.98 -1.85
CA ASN A 147 -11.54 -1.10 -2.56
C ASN A 147 -10.46 -1.80 -3.42
N ALA A 148 -10.63 -3.08 -3.80
CA ALA A 148 -9.59 -3.82 -4.52
C ALA A 148 -9.29 -3.23 -5.91
N SER A 149 -10.30 -2.70 -6.59
CA SER A 149 -10.16 -2.08 -7.92
C SER A 149 -9.16 -0.91 -7.94
N GLY A 150 -9.21 -0.04 -6.92
CA GLY A 150 -8.29 1.10 -6.80
C GLY A 150 -6.85 0.66 -6.54
N ILE A 151 -6.67 -0.37 -5.72
CA ILE A 151 -5.34 -0.96 -5.46
C ILE A 151 -4.78 -1.61 -6.74
N ALA A 152 -5.61 -2.35 -7.48
CA ALA A 152 -5.21 -2.98 -8.73
C ALA A 152 -4.76 -1.94 -9.77
N ALA A 153 -5.52 -0.85 -9.92
CA ALA A 153 -5.15 0.26 -10.79
C ALA A 153 -3.83 0.91 -10.35
N LEU A 154 -3.65 1.13 -9.04
CA LEU A 154 -2.43 1.71 -8.48
C LEU A 154 -1.20 0.84 -8.77
N ILE A 155 -1.28 -0.48 -8.60
CA ILE A 155 -0.17 -1.41 -8.90
C ILE A 155 0.21 -1.31 -10.39
N GLU A 156 -0.78 -1.32 -11.30
CA GLU A 156 -0.52 -1.22 -12.74
C GLU A 156 0.02 0.15 -13.16
N VAL A 157 -0.40 1.24 -12.51
CA VAL A 157 0.20 2.57 -12.70
C VAL A 157 1.66 2.56 -12.29
N VAL A 158 2.00 2.04 -11.11
CA VAL A 158 3.41 1.93 -10.67
C VAL A 158 4.23 1.11 -11.67
N ARG A 159 3.70 -0.02 -12.17
CA ARG A 159 4.38 -0.85 -13.16
C ARG A 159 4.71 -0.08 -14.44
N LYS A 160 3.76 0.71 -14.95
CA LYS A 160 3.96 1.53 -16.16
C LYS A 160 4.90 2.70 -15.92
N VAL A 161 4.71 3.42 -14.82
CA VAL A 161 5.49 4.62 -14.50
C VAL A 161 6.93 4.26 -14.19
N ALA A 162 7.19 3.20 -13.42
CA ALA A 162 8.54 2.73 -13.13
C ALA A 162 9.33 2.36 -14.39
N ALA A 163 8.67 1.79 -15.40
CA ALA A 163 9.30 1.46 -16.68
C ALA A 163 9.62 2.71 -17.54
N ALA A 164 8.92 3.83 -17.31
CA ALA A 164 9.00 5.02 -18.16
C ALA A 164 9.89 6.15 -17.61
N GLN A 165 10.49 5.98 -16.41
CA GLN A 165 11.34 6.98 -15.73
C GLN A 165 10.67 8.37 -15.63
N PRO A 166 9.78 8.57 -14.65
CA PRO A 166 8.93 9.76 -14.61
C PRO A 166 9.70 11.05 -14.33
N ARG A 167 9.14 12.18 -14.78
CA ARG A 167 9.65 13.51 -14.40
C ARG A 167 9.43 13.82 -12.92
N TYR A 168 8.27 13.44 -12.39
CA TYR A 168 7.89 13.65 -11.00
C TYR A 168 8.02 12.36 -10.20
N THR A 169 8.40 12.46 -8.93
CA THR A 169 8.41 11.30 -8.04
C THR A 169 6.97 10.85 -7.81
N LEU A 170 6.68 9.57 -8.06
CA LEU A 170 5.38 8.98 -7.75
C LEU A 170 5.46 8.26 -6.40
N ILE A 171 4.60 8.64 -5.47
CA ILE A 171 4.35 7.89 -4.25
C ILE A 171 3.00 7.19 -4.38
N ALA A 172 3.02 5.87 -4.35
CA ALA A 172 1.83 5.05 -4.37
C ALA A 172 1.53 4.57 -2.94
N LEU A 173 0.34 4.91 -2.45
CA LEU A 173 -0.08 4.74 -1.06
C LEU A 173 -1.39 3.95 -0.94
N PRO A 174 -1.32 2.60 -0.96
CA PRO A 174 -2.38 1.75 -0.40
C PRO A 174 -2.51 1.99 1.10
N ALA A 175 -3.55 2.74 1.48
CA ALA A 175 -3.72 3.29 2.82
C ALA A 175 -4.82 2.56 3.60
N MET A 176 -4.55 2.38 4.89
CA MET A 176 -5.54 2.03 5.89
C MET A 176 -6.28 3.31 6.33
N PRO A 177 -7.58 3.22 6.65
CA PRO A 177 -8.36 4.40 6.98
C PRO A 177 -7.88 4.98 8.30
N LYS A 178 -7.50 6.26 8.30
CA LYS A 178 -7.48 7.05 9.51
C LYS A 178 -8.91 7.50 9.81
N LYS A 179 -9.52 6.96 10.86
CA LYS A 179 -10.71 7.60 11.42
C LYS A 179 -10.24 8.87 12.14
N LYS A 180 -10.83 10.02 11.82
CA LYS A 180 -10.74 11.20 12.68
C LYS A 180 -11.40 10.83 14.02
N SER A 181 -10.64 11.03 15.10
CA SER A 181 -11.15 10.99 16.48
C SER A 181 -12.29 11.98 16.64
#